data_AF-A0A5M9U7V2-F1
#
_entry.id   AF-A0A5M9U7V2-F1
#
_cell.length_a   1.000
_cell.length_b   1.000
_cell.length_c   1.000
_cell.angle_alpha   90.00
_cell.angle_beta   90.00
_cell.angle_gamma   90.00
#
_symmetry.space_group_name_H-M   'P 1'
#
loop_
_entity.id
_entity.type
_entity.pdbx_description
1 polymer ?
#
loop_
_entity_poly.entity_id
_entity_poly.type
_entity_poly.pdbx_seq_one_letter_code
_entity_poly.pdbx_strand_id
1 'polypeptide(L)'
;MLVKKIIDEWDPIDLFPYAPEDEYEDEVKQIEECTRNANLDKDDLAKEIYTMFRGKFGSDIFTESLESCTNIANKILELPHFIGYTLSKLRTYEWVRYNMFAREDLYHHTPGFYFRFLNPGKVYNELATCIDAFQGELQWKLYLGLETRNQNYSLEPYEVYQARLTDEYKKNYNLKEILGDKYNEICEKGINDIPSLSDHIEDWFNLVNKKPIFPDRD
;
A
#
# COMPACT_ATOMS: atom_id res chain seq x y z
N MET A 1 1.36 -10.92 2.19
CA MET A 1 1.41 -10.35 3.57
C MET A 1 0.22 -9.46 3.93
N LEU A 2 -0.28 -8.64 3.00
CA LEU A 2 -1.41 -7.74 3.26
C LEU A 2 -2.77 -8.32 2.92
N VAL A 3 -2.86 -9.10 1.84
CA VAL A 3 -3.99 -10.00 1.63
C VAL A 3 -4.14 -10.88 2.87
N LYS A 4 -3.04 -11.42 3.41
CA LYS A 4 -3.04 -12.15 4.68
C LYS A 4 -3.68 -11.36 5.82
N LYS A 5 -3.19 -10.15 6.11
CA LYS A 5 -3.77 -9.29 7.17
C LYS A 5 -5.26 -9.04 6.97
N ILE A 6 -5.68 -8.67 5.75
CA ILE A 6 -7.10 -8.40 5.44
C ILE A 6 -7.96 -9.65 5.64
N ILE A 7 -7.46 -10.83 5.25
CA ILE A 7 -8.18 -12.10 5.37
C ILE A 7 -8.19 -12.61 6.82
N ASP A 8 -7.06 -12.55 7.53
CA ASP A 8 -6.97 -12.92 8.95
C ASP A 8 -7.88 -12.02 9.81
N GLU A 9 -7.96 -10.72 9.52
CA GLU A 9 -8.86 -9.78 10.22
C GLU A 9 -10.34 -9.98 9.83
N TRP A 10 -10.59 -10.42 8.60
CA TRP A 10 -11.94 -10.76 8.17
C TRP A 10 -12.44 -12.04 8.84
N ASP A 11 -11.54 -13.01 9.04
CA ASP A 11 -11.78 -14.33 9.63
C ASP A 11 -13.11 -14.94 9.16
N PRO A 12 -13.24 -15.27 7.87
CA PRO A 12 -14.52 -15.56 7.21
C PRO A 12 -15.29 -16.78 7.77
N ILE A 13 -14.65 -17.57 8.63
CA ILE A 13 -15.24 -18.76 9.25
C ILE A 13 -15.03 -18.78 10.78
N ASP A 14 -14.67 -17.64 11.39
CA ASP A 14 -14.56 -17.43 12.86
C ASP A 14 -13.70 -18.49 13.55
N LEU A 15 -12.50 -18.74 13.00
CA LEU A 15 -11.59 -19.78 13.46
C LEU A 15 -10.62 -19.29 14.54
N PHE A 16 -10.34 -17.99 14.60
CA PHE A 16 -9.44 -17.45 15.61
C PHE A 16 -10.14 -17.30 16.97
N PRO A 17 -9.44 -17.62 18.09
CA PRO A 17 -7.99 -17.85 18.21
C PRO A 17 -7.56 -19.34 18.21
N TYR A 18 -8.41 -20.28 17.79
CA TYR A 18 -8.15 -21.72 17.96
C TYR A 18 -7.38 -22.35 16.80
N ALA A 19 -7.22 -21.64 15.69
CA ALA A 19 -6.52 -22.08 14.50
C ALA A 19 -5.02 -21.70 14.48
N PRO A 20 -4.18 -22.46 13.73
CA PRO A 20 -2.80 -22.09 13.43
C PRO A 20 -2.66 -20.73 12.73
N GLU A 21 -1.50 -20.07 12.86
CA GLU A 21 -1.24 -18.77 12.20
C GLU A 21 -1.23 -18.84 10.66
N ASP A 22 -1.08 -20.04 10.08
CA ASP A 22 -1.00 -20.32 8.63
C ASP A 22 -2.33 -20.79 8.02
N GLU A 23 -3.44 -20.74 8.75
CA GLU A 23 -4.75 -21.30 8.34
C GLU A 23 -5.21 -20.87 6.93
N TYR A 24 -5.09 -19.58 6.60
CA TYR A 24 -5.51 -19.02 5.31
C TYR A 24 -4.37 -18.87 4.30
N GLU A 25 -3.18 -19.46 4.55
CA GLU A 25 -1.99 -19.19 3.73
C GLU A 25 -2.19 -19.56 2.25
N ASP A 26 -2.89 -20.66 1.97
CA ASP A 26 -3.18 -21.10 0.61
C ASP A 26 -4.18 -20.17 -0.12
N GLU A 27 -5.20 -19.68 0.57
CA GLU A 27 -6.19 -18.74 0.02
C GLU A 27 -5.53 -17.41 -0.27
N VAL A 28 -4.69 -16.95 0.65
CA VAL A 28 -3.92 -15.72 0.52
C VAL A 28 -3.01 -15.79 -0.70
N LYS A 29 -2.27 -16.89 -0.90
CA LYS A 29 -1.42 -17.07 -2.09
C LYS A 29 -2.23 -17.01 -3.37
N GLN A 30 -3.39 -17.68 -3.43
CA GLN A 30 -4.25 -17.66 -4.62
C GLN A 30 -4.78 -16.26 -4.92
N ILE A 31 -5.25 -15.53 -3.90
CA ILE A 31 -5.72 -14.15 -4.07
C ILE A 31 -4.58 -13.22 -4.52
N GLU A 32 -3.37 -13.40 -3.97
CA GLU A 32 -2.18 -12.67 -4.39
C GLU A 32 -1.79 -12.97 -5.86
N GLU A 33 -1.98 -14.21 -6.33
CA GLU A 33 -1.79 -14.57 -7.74
C GLU A 33 -2.87 -13.97 -8.65
N CYS A 34 -4.14 -14.03 -8.25
CA CYS A 34 -5.25 -13.42 -8.98
C CYS A 34 -5.02 -11.92 -9.19
N THR A 35 -4.61 -11.22 -8.13
CA THR A 35 -4.36 -9.78 -8.16
C THR A 35 -3.10 -9.37 -8.93
N ARG A 36 -2.16 -10.30 -9.15
CA ARG A 36 -0.92 -10.07 -9.91
C ARG A 36 -1.09 -10.26 -11.41
N ASN A 37 -1.93 -11.22 -11.82
CA ASN A 37 -2.00 -11.70 -13.20
C ASN A 37 -3.18 -11.14 -14.01
N ALA A 38 -4.07 -10.36 -13.41
CA ALA A 38 -5.28 -9.91 -14.08
C ALA A 38 -5.65 -8.47 -13.69
N ASN A 39 -6.18 -7.73 -14.66
CA ASN A 39 -6.78 -6.41 -14.45
C ASN A 39 -8.21 -6.61 -13.92
N LEU A 40 -8.31 -7.25 -12.75
CA LEU A 40 -9.58 -7.61 -12.12
C LEU A 40 -10.22 -6.37 -11.53
N ASP A 41 -11.48 -6.13 -11.90
CA ASP A 41 -12.31 -5.24 -11.11
C ASP A 41 -12.70 -5.90 -9.78
N LYS A 42 -13.21 -5.08 -8.86
CA LYS A 42 -13.60 -5.53 -7.51
C LYS A 42 -14.67 -6.61 -7.52
N ASP A 43 -15.55 -6.61 -8.51
CA ASP A 43 -16.68 -7.55 -8.55
C ASP A 43 -16.20 -8.91 -9.03
N ASP A 44 -15.23 -8.95 -9.93
CA ASP A 44 -14.59 -10.19 -10.36
C ASP A 44 -13.73 -10.80 -9.25
N LEU A 45 -12.89 -10.00 -8.57
CA LEU A 45 -12.12 -10.49 -7.43
C LEU A 45 -13.05 -10.98 -6.29
N ALA A 46 -14.18 -10.30 -6.05
CA ALA A 46 -15.16 -10.73 -5.05
C ALA A 46 -15.75 -12.11 -5.35
N LYS A 47 -16.07 -12.38 -6.62
CA LYS A 47 -16.59 -13.69 -7.05
C LYS A 47 -15.54 -14.78 -6.88
N GLU A 48 -14.28 -14.48 -7.20
CA GLU A 48 -13.17 -15.42 -7.02
C GLU A 48 -12.97 -15.75 -5.54
N ILE A 49 -12.90 -14.73 -4.67
CA ILE A 49 -12.82 -14.92 -3.20
C ILE A 49 -14.01 -15.74 -2.71
N TYR A 50 -15.24 -15.36 -3.07
CA TYR A 50 -16.44 -16.07 -2.66
C TYR A 50 -16.44 -17.55 -3.10
N THR A 51 -16.05 -17.81 -4.35
CA THR A 51 -16.02 -19.17 -4.91
C THR A 51 -14.93 -20.02 -4.27
N MET A 52 -13.75 -19.44 -4.05
CA MET A 52 -12.62 -20.07 -3.39
C MET A 52 -12.98 -20.52 -1.97
N PHE A 53 -13.41 -19.60 -1.12
CA PHE A 53 -13.75 -19.90 0.27
C PHE A 53 -14.94 -20.87 0.36
N ARG A 54 -15.99 -20.67 -0.46
CA ARG A 54 -17.13 -21.59 -0.49
C ARG A 54 -16.74 -22.99 -0.99
N GLY A 55 -15.82 -23.09 -1.94
CA GLY A 55 -15.32 -24.35 -2.47
C GLY A 55 -14.46 -25.11 -1.45
N LYS A 56 -13.63 -24.41 -0.67
CA LYS A 56 -12.75 -25.02 0.34
C LYS A 56 -13.52 -25.43 1.60
N PHE A 57 -14.36 -24.55 2.13
CA PHE A 57 -14.98 -24.74 3.44
C PHE A 57 -16.43 -25.24 3.35
N GLY A 58 -17.04 -25.23 2.16
CA GLY A 58 -18.45 -25.58 2.00
C GLY A 58 -19.39 -24.45 2.41
N SER A 59 -20.65 -24.55 2.00
CA SER A 59 -21.67 -23.51 2.24
C SER A 59 -22.25 -23.50 3.65
N ASP A 60 -21.98 -24.56 4.43
CA ASP A 60 -22.39 -24.73 5.81
C ASP A 60 -21.42 -24.07 6.79
N ILE A 61 -20.13 -23.97 6.44
CA ILE A 61 -19.10 -23.32 7.26
C ILE A 61 -18.86 -21.89 6.78
N PHE A 62 -18.69 -21.67 5.46
CA PHE A 62 -18.53 -20.32 4.91
C PHE A 62 -19.90 -19.67 4.67
N THR A 63 -20.32 -18.82 5.61
CA THR A 63 -21.63 -18.15 5.60
C THR A 63 -21.59 -16.71 5.11
N GLU A 64 -20.42 -16.19 4.78
CA GLU A 64 -20.24 -14.83 4.29
C GLU A 64 -20.99 -14.57 2.98
N SER A 65 -21.44 -13.34 2.78
CA SER A 65 -22.15 -12.94 1.57
C SER A 65 -21.18 -12.53 0.46
N LEU A 66 -21.66 -12.53 -0.79
CA LEU A 66 -20.90 -11.97 -1.90
C LEU A 66 -20.59 -10.47 -1.67
N GLU A 67 -21.51 -9.73 -1.04
CA GLU A 67 -21.28 -8.32 -0.66
C GLU A 67 -20.13 -8.18 0.33
N SER A 68 -20.03 -9.07 1.32
CA SER A 68 -18.89 -9.13 2.23
C SER A 68 -17.58 -9.37 1.46
N CYS A 69 -17.59 -10.34 0.54
CA CYS A 69 -16.46 -10.60 -0.35
C CYS A 69 -16.12 -9.39 -1.24
N THR A 70 -17.10 -8.62 -1.69
CA THR A 70 -16.88 -7.37 -2.44
C THR A 70 -16.19 -6.30 -1.60
N ASN A 71 -16.54 -6.19 -0.32
CA ASN A 71 -15.85 -5.27 0.59
C ASN A 71 -14.38 -5.68 0.78
N ILE A 72 -14.12 -6.98 0.95
CA ILE A 72 -12.77 -7.53 1.06
C ILE A 72 -11.97 -7.34 -0.24
N ALA A 73 -12.55 -7.66 -1.39
CA ALA A 73 -11.96 -7.43 -2.69
C ALA A 73 -11.62 -5.95 -2.90
N ASN A 74 -12.50 -5.04 -2.48
CA ASN A 74 -12.24 -3.60 -2.57
C ASN A 74 -11.06 -3.19 -1.68
N LYS A 75 -10.98 -3.66 -0.43
CA LYS A 75 -9.82 -3.41 0.45
C LYS A 75 -8.52 -3.90 -0.18
N ILE A 76 -8.54 -5.09 -0.78
CA ILE A 76 -7.38 -5.67 -1.47
C ILE A 76 -7.01 -4.87 -2.73
N LEU A 77 -7.98 -4.32 -3.45
CA LEU A 77 -7.75 -3.55 -4.68
C LEU A 77 -7.53 -2.05 -4.46
N GLU A 78 -7.74 -1.49 -3.29
CA GLU A 78 -7.39 -0.08 -2.98
C GLU A 78 -5.96 0.06 -2.41
N LEU A 79 -5.30 -1.07 -2.19
CA LEU A 79 -4.01 -1.27 -1.54
C LEU A 79 -2.86 -0.31 -1.95
N PRO A 80 -2.47 -0.18 -3.23
CA PRO A 80 -1.46 0.79 -3.66
C PRO A 80 -1.92 2.25 -3.58
N HIS A 81 -3.20 2.53 -3.26
CA HIS A 81 -3.74 3.88 -3.11
C HIS A 81 -3.89 4.31 -1.65
N PHE A 82 -3.60 3.43 -0.67
CA PHE A 82 -3.82 3.71 0.77
C PHE A 82 -3.15 4.99 1.23
N ILE A 83 -1.85 5.16 0.97
CA ILE A 83 -1.15 6.40 1.34
C ILE A 83 -1.77 7.60 0.63
N GLY A 84 -2.14 7.48 -0.64
CA GLY A 84 -2.79 8.55 -1.38
C GLY A 84 -4.15 8.95 -0.79
N TYR A 85 -4.95 7.97 -0.40
CA TYR A 85 -6.23 8.15 0.26
C TYR A 85 -6.06 8.77 1.66
N THR A 86 -5.22 8.18 2.51
CA THR A 86 -4.94 8.64 3.87
C THR A 86 -4.42 10.07 3.88
N LEU A 87 -3.44 10.39 3.03
CA LEU A 87 -2.91 11.75 2.93
C LEU A 87 -3.91 12.75 2.33
N SER A 88 -4.88 12.31 1.53
CA SER A 88 -5.96 13.18 1.05
C SER A 88 -6.94 13.59 2.17
N LYS A 89 -7.05 12.80 3.26
CA LYS A 89 -7.78 13.21 4.48
C LYS A 89 -7.06 14.36 5.21
N LEU A 90 -5.74 14.44 5.07
CA LEU A 90 -4.91 15.49 5.67
C LEU A 90 -4.98 16.77 4.85
N ARG A 91 -4.78 16.70 3.53
CA ARG A 91 -4.87 17.86 2.62
C ARG A 91 -5.13 17.43 1.17
N THR A 92 -5.80 18.30 0.43
CA THR A 92 -6.02 18.15 -1.02
C THR A 92 -4.71 18.21 -1.78
N TYR A 93 -4.58 17.40 -2.82
CA TYR A 93 -3.45 17.43 -3.75
C TYR A 93 -3.60 18.52 -4.80
N GLU A 94 -2.48 19.18 -5.10
CA GLU A 94 -2.28 19.86 -6.37
C GLU A 94 -1.85 18.85 -7.45
N TRP A 95 -1.07 17.84 -7.08
CA TRP A 95 -0.65 16.75 -7.96
C TRP A 95 -0.36 15.48 -7.16
N VAL A 96 -0.63 14.30 -7.73
CA VAL A 96 -0.37 13.02 -7.07
C VAL A 96 -0.22 11.89 -8.09
N ARG A 97 0.75 10.99 -7.83
CA ARG A 97 0.82 9.65 -8.44
C ARG A 97 0.34 8.65 -7.39
N TYR A 98 -0.85 8.08 -7.61
CA TYR A 98 -1.48 7.20 -6.63
C TYR A 98 -0.74 5.87 -6.46
N ASN A 99 -0.23 5.27 -7.53
CA ASN A 99 0.40 3.96 -7.46
C ASN A 99 1.80 4.05 -6.83
N MET A 100 1.98 3.37 -5.69
CA MET A 100 3.27 3.26 -5.01
C MET A 100 4.20 2.21 -5.62
N PHE A 101 3.65 1.15 -6.21
CA PHE A 101 4.36 0.06 -6.88
C PHE A 101 3.54 -0.43 -8.10
N ALA A 102 4.17 -1.15 -9.03
CA ALA A 102 3.46 -1.80 -10.15
C ALA A 102 2.95 -3.18 -9.70
N ARG A 103 1.66 -3.47 -9.89
CA ARG A 103 1.07 -4.74 -9.41
C ARG A 103 1.46 -5.92 -10.28
N GLU A 104 1.62 -5.66 -11.57
CA GLU A 104 1.91 -6.65 -12.61
C GLU A 104 3.37 -7.11 -12.53
N ASP A 105 4.25 -6.26 -11.99
CA ASP A 105 5.66 -6.55 -11.75
C ASP A 105 6.13 -5.77 -10.51
N LEU A 106 6.15 -6.46 -9.36
CA LEU A 106 6.52 -5.89 -8.06
C LEU A 106 7.96 -5.35 -8.04
N TYR A 107 8.80 -5.76 -9.00
CA TYR A 107 10.20 -5.34 -9.10
C TYR A 107 10.42 -4.32 -10.23
N HIS A 108 9.36 -3.87 -10.90
CA HIS A 108 9.44 -2.88 -11.97
C HIS A 108 10.06 -1.56 -11.47
N HIS A 109 9.68 -1.14 -10.26
CA HIS A 109 10.31 -0.04 -9.53
C HIS A 109 10.14 -0.22 -8.02
N THR A 110 10.99 0.43 -7.23
CA THR A 110 10.86 0.45 -5.77
C THR A 110 9.56 1.14 -5.34
N PRO A 111 8.97 0.75 -4.20
CA PRO A 111 7.83 1.43 -3.61
C PRO A 111 8.12 2.91 -3.34
N GLY A 112 7.23 3.79 -3.78
CA GLY A 112 7.39 5.22 -3.56
C GLY A 112 6.13 6.01 -3.87
N PHE A 113 5.78 6.95 -3.00
CA PHE A 113 4.64 7.83 -3.19
C PHE A 113 5.11 9.25 -3.54
N TYR A 114 4.56 9.81 -4.62
CA TYR A 114 5.00 11.09 -5.16
C TYR A 114 3.82 12.04 -5.27
N PHE A 115 3.91 13.21 -4.65
CA PHE A 115 2.77 14.10 -4.51
C PHE A 115 3.17 15.55 -4.22
N ARG A 116 2.20 16.46 -4.42
CA ARG A 116 2.25 17.85 -4.00
C ARG A 116 0.89 18.25 -3.44
N PHE A 117 0.85 18.78 -2.22
CA PHE A 117 -0.36 19.32 -1.62
C PHE A 117 -0.64 20.72 -2.13
N LEU A 118 -1.92 21.05 -2.29
CA LEU A 118 -2.37 22.40 -2.53
C LEU A 118 -2.27 23.20 -1.22
N ASN A 119 -1.57 24.34 -1.25
CA ASN A 119 -1.38 25.24 -0.10
C ASN A 119 -0.93 24.50 1.18
N PRO A 120 0.25 23.85 1.18
CA PRO A 120 0.64 22.90 2.22
C PRO A 120 0.85 23.51 3.61
N GLY A 121 1.14 24.81 3.72
CA GLY A 121 1.47 25.45 4.98
C GLY A 121 2.61 24.72 5.70
N LYS A 122 2.34 24.22 6.92
CA LYS A 122 3.31 23.45 7.74
C LYS A 122 3.16 21.93 7.62
N VAL A 123 2.20 21.43 6.85
CA VAL A 123 1.84 20.01 6.78
C VAL A 123 3.04 19.13 6.43
N TYR A 124 3.93 19.59 5.54
CA TYR A 124 5.12 18.79 5.19
C TYR A 124 6.10 18.56 6.34
N ASN A 125 6.25 19.54 7.24
CA ASN A 125 7.14 19.38 8.39
C ASN A 125 6.54 18.42 9.42
N GLU A 126 5.22 18.52 9.64
CA GLU A 126 4.49 17.63 10.53
C GLU A 126 4.47 16.20 9.98
N LEU A 127 4.23 16.06 8.67
CA LEU A 127 4.24 14.76 8.00
C LEU A 127 5.64 14.16 8.00
N ALA A 128 6.70 14.94 7.76
CA ALA A 128 8.08 14.44 7.87
C ALA A 128 8.36 13.89 9.28
N THR A 129 7.90 14.59 10.32
CA THR A 129 8.04 14.11 11.72
C THR A 129 7.28 12.81 11.96
N CYS A 130 6.05 12.70 11.43
CA CYS A 130 5.26 11.48 11.48
C CYS A 130 5.97 10.31 10.79
N ILE A 131 6.48 10.52 9.56
CA ILE A 131 7.18 9.49 8.80
C ILE A 131 8.49 9.07 9.48
N ASP A 132 9.27 10.02 10.01
CA ASP A 132 10.52 9.72 10.72
C ASP A 132 10.26 8.93 12.04
N ALA A 133 9.05 8.99 12.60
CA ALA A 133 8.65 8.24 13.79
C ALA A 133 8.12 6.83 13.51
N PHE A 134 7.79 6.50 12.26
CA PHE A 134 7.25 5.20 11.88
C PHE A 134 8.26 4.06 12.12
N GLN A 135 7.78 2.95 12.69
CA GLN A 135 8.58 1.74 12.95
C GLN A 135 8.02 0.56 12.15
N GLY A 136 8.41 0.46 10.88
CA GLY A 136 8.09 -0.65 9.98
C GLY A 136 9.27 -1.60 9.76
N GLU A 137 9.13 -2.46 8.75
CA GLU A 137 10.22 -3.29 8.24
C GLU A 137 11.34 -2.46 7.61
N LEU A 138 10.98 -1.32 6.99
CA LEU A 138 11.91 -0.35 6.45
C LEU A 138 11.80 0.99 7.19
N GLN A 139 12.91 1.73 7.22
CA GLN A 139 12.86 3.16 7.52
C GLN A 139 12.37 3.90 6.28
N TRP A 140 11.46 4.85 6.45
CA TRP A 140 10.91 5.67 5.37
C TRP A 140 11.42 7.10 5.45
N LYS A 141 11.46 7.80 4.31
CA LYS A 141 11.84 9.20 4.23
C LYS A 141 10.89 9.98 3.35
N LEU A 142 10.39 11.08 3.91
CA LEU A 142 9.75 12.14 3.15
C LEU A 142 10.77 13.24 2.82
N TYR A 143 10.89 13.60 1.54
CA TYR A 143 11.81 14.65 1.11
C TYR A 143 11.31 15.39 -0.12
N LEU A 144 11.77 16.62 -0.31
CA LEU A 144 11.52 17.38 -1.53
C LEU A 144 12.36 16.79 -2.67
N GLY A 145 11.71 16.43 -3.78
CA GLY A 145 12.33 15.75 -4.91
C GLY A 145 13.59 16.47 -5.41
N LEU A 146 14.69 15.73 -5.49
CA LEU A 146 16.05 16.26 -5.67
C LEU A 146 16.27 16.98 -7.01
N GLU A 147 15.46 16.68 -8.03
CA GLU A 147 15.69 17.14 -9.41
C GLU A 147 14.42 17.71 -10.09
N THR A 148 13.30 17.82 -9.37
CA THR A 148 12.03 18.19 -10.03
C THR A 148 11.83 19.71 -10.04
N ARG A 149 11.61 20.28 -11.24
CA ARG A 149 11.17 21.69 -11.38
C ARG A 149 9.87 21.98 -10.63
N ASN A 150 9.05 20.95 -10.46
CA ASN A 150 7.70 21.05 -9.92
C ASN A 150 7.66 20.88 -8.39
N GLN A 151 8.79 20.75 -7.70
CA GLN A 151 8.84 20.68 -6.23
C GLN A 151 7.91 19.59 -5.65
N ASN A 152 7.84 18.43 -6.30
CA ASN A 152 7.08 17.29 -5.79
C ASN A 152 7.81 16.69 -4.59
N TYR A 153 7.06 16.23 -3.59
CA TYR A 153 7.60 15.44 -2.49
C TYR A 153 7.61 13.95 -2.86
N SER A 154 8.65 13.28 -2.39
CA SER A 154 8.81 11.83 -2.47
C SER A 154 8.75 11.24 -1.07
N LEU A 155 7.95 10.20 -0.89
CA LEU A 155 7.94 9.31 0.27
C LEU A 155 8.41 7.93 -0.18
N GLU A 156 9.59 7.53 0.25
CA GLU A 156 10.25 6.29 -0.19
C GLU A 156 11.02 5.65 0.96
N PRO A 157 11.40 4.36 0.86
CA PRO A 157 12.35 3.75 1.78
C PRO A 157 13.66 4.55 1.83
N TYR A 158 14.24 4.67 3.02
CA TYR A 158 15.43 5.48 3.26
C TYR A 158 16.64 5.01 2.44
N GLU A 159 16.82 3.70 2.26
CA GLU A 159 17.89 3.16 1.41
C GLU A 159 17.73 3.57 -0.07
N VAL A 160 16.49 3.67 -0.56
CA VAL A 160 16.19 4.18 -1.92
C VAL A 160 16.54 5.67 -2.01
N TYR A 161 16.17 6.46 -1.01
CA TYR A 161 16.56 7.87 -0.92
C TYR A 161 18.09 8.04 -0.93
N GLN A 162 18.83 7.23 -0.17
CA GLN A 162 20.30 7.25 -0.17
C GLN A 162 20.87 6.89 -1.54
N ALA A 163 20.34 5.84 -2.19
CA ALA A 163 20.76 5.45 -3.53
C ALA A 163 20.56 6.59 -4.54
N ARG A 164 19.45 7.33 -4.45
CA ARG A 164 19.16 8.49 -5.33
C ARG A 164 20.14 9.66 -5.15
N LEU A 165 20.80 9.79 -3.99
CA LEU A 165 21.79 10.85 -3.75
C LEU A 165 23.15 10.57 -4.41
N THR A 166 23.42 9.30 -4.75
CA THR A 166 24.71 8.89 -5.31
C THR A 166 24.96 9.51 -6.69
N ASP A 167 26.23 9.77 -7.01
CA ASP A 167 26.59 10.26 -8.35
C ASP A 167 26.38 9.21 -9.44
N GLU A 168 26.37 7.93 -9.07
CA GLU A 168 26.04 6.83 -9.96
C GLU A 168 24.57 6.90 -10.42
N TYR A 169 23.65 7.16 -9.48
CA TYR A 169 22.24 7.35 -9.83
C TYR A 169 22.05 8.54 -10.77
N LYS A 170 22.71 9.67 -10.51
CA LYS A 170 22.61 10.87 -11.36
C LYS A 170 23.09 10.64 -12.80
N LYS A 171 23.97 9.64 -13.02
CA LYS A 171 24.48 9.28 -14.35
C LYS A 171 23.56 8.31 -15.08
N ASN A 172 23.10 7.27 -14.38
CA ASN A 172 22.50 6.10 -15.03
C ASN A 172 21.01 5.90 -14.71
N TYR A 173 20.48 6.60 -13.69
CA TYR A 173 19.11 6.48 -13.18
C TYR A 173 18.67 5.05 -12.84
N ASN A 174 19.63 4.16 -12.55
CA ASN A 174 19.39 2.73 -12.36
C ASN A 174 19.46 2.35 -10.88
N LEU A 175 18.31 2.40 -10.19
CA LEU A 175 18.24 1.99 -8.78
C LEU A 175 18.55 0.50 -8.58
N LYS A 176 18.19 -0.36 -9.53
CA LYS A 176 18.37 -1.81 -9.41
C LYS A 176 19.84 -2.19 -9.38
N GLU A 177 20.65 -1.54 -10.19
CA GLU A 177 22.11 -1.73 -10.19
C GLU A 177 22.75 -1.21 -8.89
N ILE A 178 22.32 -0.05 -8.40
CA ILE A 178 22.90 0.57 -7.19
C ILE A 178 22.52 -0.20 -5.92
N LEU A 179 21.27 -0.64 -5.82
CA LEU A 179 20.77 -1.39 -4.66
C LEU A 179 21.18 -2.87 -4.71
N GLY A 180 21.51 -3.39 -5.90
CA GLY A 180 21.99 -4.75 -6.10
C GLY A 180 21.05 -5.80 -5.49
N ASP A 181 21.63 -6.71 -4.70
CA ASP A 181 20.92 -7.84 -4.09
C ASP A 181 19.78 -7.42 -3.15
N LYS A 182 19.84 -6.20 -2.59
CA LYS A 182 18.79 -5.67 -1.70
C LYS A 182 17.54 -5.21 -2.43
N TYR A 183 17.59 -5.02 -3.75
CA TYR A 183 16.51 -4.37 -4.49
C TYR A 183 15.16 -5.09 -4.32
N ASN A 184 15.13 -6.41 -4.49
CA ASN A 184 13.90 -7.18 -4.36
C ASN A 184 13.38 -7.19 -2.93
N GLU A 185 14.27 -7.35 -1.94
CA GLU A 185 13.91 -7.30 -0.52
C GLU A 185 13.29 -5.94 -0.14
N ILE A 186 13.86 -4.84 -0.63
CA ILE A 186 13.29 -3.49 -0.43
C ILE A 186 11.91 -3.37 -1.06
N CYS A 187 11.69 -3.94 -2.25
CA CYS A 187 10.38 -3.97 -2.88
C CYS A 187 9.36 -4.71 -2.01
N GLU A 188 9.67 -5.93 -1.60
CA GLU A 188 8.78 -6.78 -0.79
C GLU A 188 8.44 -6.12 0.55
N LYS A 189 9.47 -5.74 1.33
CA LYS A 189 9.30 -5.08 2.62
C LYS A 189 8.60 -3.73 2.52
N GLY A 190 8.92 -2.96 1.48
CA GLY A 190 8.28 -1.67 1.24
C GLY A 190 6.80 -1.81 0.91
N ILE A 191 6.41 -2.83 0.15
CA ILE A 191 4.99 -3.12 -0.12
C ILE A 191 4.28 -3.57 1.16
N ASN A 192 4.95 -4.40 1.96
CA ASN A 192 4.46 -4.89 3.24
C ASN A 192 4.23 -3.78 4.28
N ASP A 193 5.06 -2.74 4.27
CA ASP A 193 4.95 -1.60 5.18
C ASP A 193 3.77 -0.67 4.90
N ILE A 194 3.32 -0.56 3.64
CA ILE A 194 2.31 0.43 3.19
C ILE A 194 1.09 0.54 4.11
N PRO A 195 0.44 -0.56 4.56
CA PRO A 195 -0.74 -0.51 5.43
C PRO A 195 -0.42 0.06 6.79
N SER A 196 0.60 -0.47 7.45
CA SER A 196 1.00 -0.04 8.79
C SER A 196 1.50 1.40 8.77
N LEU A 197 2.14 1.82 7.68
CA LEU A 197 2.50 3.21 7.45
C LEU A 197 1.26 4.09 7.29
N SER A 198 0.24 3.60 6.58
CA SER A 198 -1.06 4.27 6.43
C SER A 198 -1.75 4.43 7.78
N ASP A 199 -1.88 3.34 8.55
CA ASP A 199 -2.48 3.31 9.89
C ASP A 199 -1.77 4.29 10.83
N HIS A 200 -0.44 4.28 10.84
CA HIS A 200 0.40 5.20 11.63
C HIS A 200 0.12 6.66 11.30
N ILE A 201 0.00 7.01 10.01
CA ILE A 201 -0.35 8.38 9.60
C ILE A 201 -1.77 8.73 10.06
N GLU A 202 -2.73 7.82 9.94
CA GLU A 202 -4.09 8.08 10.38
C GLU A 202 -4.20 8.32 11.88
N ASP A 203 -3.51 7.51 12.68
CA ASP A 203 -3.48 7.66 14.14
C ASP A 203 -2.79 8.96 14.53
N TRP A 204 -1.61 9.25 13.95
CA TRP A 204 -0.84 10.45 14.26
C TRP A 204 -1.63 11.74 14.05
N PHE A 205 -2.42 11.81 12.98
CA PHE A 205 -3.21 12.99 12.61
C PHE A 205 -4.70 12.90 12.98
N ASN A 206 -5.11 11.86 13.70
CA ASN A 206 -6.51 11.57 14.05
C ASN A 206 -7.44 11.60 12.81
N LEU A 207 -7.12 10.80 11.79
CA LEU A 207 -7.79 10.77 10.49
C LEU A 207 -8.72 9.55 10.30
N VAL A 208 -8.74 8.60 11.23
CA VAL A 208 -9.48 7.32 11.10
C VAL A 208 -10.92 7.52 10.62
N ASN A 209 -11.64 8.50 11.20
CA ASN A 209 -13.03 8.80 10.85
C ASN A 209 -13.21 9.98 9.89
N LYS A 210 -12.12 10.52 9.31
CA LYS A 210 -12.18 11.65 8.39
C LYS A 210 -12.33 11.18 6.95
N LYS A 211 -13.13 11.92 6.20
CA LYS A 211 -13.29 11.72 4.75
C LYS A 211 -12.14 12.40 4.00
N PRO A 212 -11.71 11.83 2.85
CA PRO A 212 -10.73 12.46 1.96
C PRO A 212 -11.24 13.80 1.43
N ILE A 213 -10.32 14.75 1.25
CA ILE A 213 -10.61 16.08 0.69
C ILE A 213 -10.18 16.09 -0.77
N PHE A 214 -11.13 15.85 -1.67
CA PHE A 214 -10.90 15.97 -3.10
C PHE A 214 -11.04 17.43 -3.54
N PRO A 215 -10.31 17.87 -4.58
CA PRO A 215 -10.58 19.16 -5.19
C PRO A 215 -12.02 19.17 -5.73
N ASP A 216 -12.70 20.32 -5.66
CA ASP A 216 -13.96 20.50 -6.35
C ASP A 216 -13.74 20.15 -7.82
N ARG A 217 -14.53 19.20 -8.34
CA ARG A 217 -14.54 18.90 -9.76
C ARG A 217 -15.34 20.02 -10.43
N ASP A 218 -14.63 20.96 -11.04
CA ASP A 218 -15.22 21.87 -12.03
C ASP A 218 -15.83 21.09 -13.21
#